data_AF-A0A7Y5CVG1-F1
#
_entry.id   AF-A0A7Y5CVG1-F1
#
_cell.length_a   1.000
_cell.length_b   1.000
_cell.length_c   1.000
_cell.angle_alpha   90.00
_cell.angle_beta   90.00
_cell.angle_gamma   90.00
#
_symmetry.space_group_name_H-M   'P 1'
#
loop_
_entity.id
_entity.type
_entity.pdbx_description
1 polymer ?
#
loop_
_entity_poly.entity_id
_entity_poly.type
_entity_poly.pdbx_seq_one_letter_code
_entity_poly.pdbx_strand_id
1 'polypeptide(L)'
;MRKQLAFFSLIVLLIGAIMGCQSSSQNGTANTSAQSDTAQIASPPGVQYQYRAVCLDKESHGGNVQVLSKWLDEREKAEALGQYHGDFKNKGHQWQIEQRVKPANAGQ
;
A
#
# COMPACT_ATOMS: atom_id res chain seq x y z
N MET A 1 2.45 -60.66 -23.64
CA MET A 1 2.30 -59.49 -24.53
C MET A 1 3.33 -58.44 -24.14
N ARG A 2 4.42 -58.33 -24.91
CA ARG A 2 5.48 -57.31 -24.74
C ARG A 2 5.28 -56.26 -25.84
N LYS A 3 4.90 -55.04 -25.49
CA LYS A 3 4.81 -53.89 -26.43
C LYS A 3 6.09 -53.06 -26.21
N GLN A 4 7.07 -53.21 -27.11
CA GLN A 4 7.33 -52.28 -28.22
C GLN A 4 7.81 -50.90 -27.70
N LEU A 5 9.04 -50.90 -27.18
CA LEU A 5 9.88 -49.72 -27.00
C LEU A 5 10.81 -49.66 -28.21
N ALA A 6 10.54 -48.73 -29.12
CA ALA A 6 11.46 -48.13 -30.09
C ALA A 6 10.61 -47.66 -31.25
N PHE A 7 10.37 -46.35 -31.42
CA PHE A 7 10.39 -45.80 -32.76
C PHE A 7 10.75 -44.29 -32.71
N PHE A 8 11.99 -43.99 -33.09
CA PHE A 8 12.46 -42.83 -33.88
C PHE A 8 12.25 -41.39 -33.31
N SER A 9 13.30 -40.66 -32.93
CA SER A 9 14.27 -40.01 -33.83
C SER A 9 13.66 -39.05 -34.86
N LEU A 10 13.03 -37.97 -34.41
CA LEU A 10 12.86 -36.69 -35.13
C LEU A 10 12.19 -35.74 -34.12
N ILE A 11 12.89 -34.91 -33.35
CA ILE A 11 13.04 -33.47 -33.61
C ILE A 11 14.15 -33.01 -32.65
N VAL A 12 15.39 -33.39 -32.96
CA VAL A 12 16.58 -32.66 -32.55
C VAL A 12 16.88 -31.71 -33.70
N LEU A 13 16.08 -30.65 -33.88
CA LEU A 13 16.32 -29.60 -34.89
C LEU A 13 15.33 -28.44 -34.80
N LEU A 14 15.23 -27.80 -33.63
CA LEU A 14 14.77 -26.41 -33.53
C LEU A 14 15.50 -25.72 -32.37
N ILE A 15 16.83 -25.71 -32.52
CA ILE A 15 17.71 -24.67 -31.99
C ILE A 15 17.25 -23.36 -32.63
N GLY A 16 16.96 -22.34 -31.82
CA GLY A 16 16.54 -21.05 -32.36
C GLY A 16 16.38 -19.94 -31.33
N ALA A 17 17.47 -19.62 -30.62
CA ALA A 17 17.73 -18.31 -30.02
C ALA A 17 16.74 -17.76 -28.98
N ILE A 18 16.99 -18.05 -27.70
CA ILE A 18 16.81 -17.02 -26.67
C ILE A 18 18.14 -16.83 -25.97
N MET A 19 18.86 -15.85 -26.52
CA MET A 19 20.12 -15.30 -26.04
C MET A 19 19.91 -14.82 -24.60
N GLY A 20 20.43 -15.58 -23.64
CA GLY A 20 20.49 -15.18 -22.24
C GLY A 20 21.49 -14.05 -22.09
N CYS A 21 21.02 -12.80 -22.16
CA CYS A 21 21.74 -11.68 -21.57
C CYS A 21 21.71 -11.87 -20.05
N GLN A 22 22.80 -12.41 -19.50
CA GLN A 22 23.21 -12.11 -18.14
C GLN A 22 23.50 -10.60 -18.08
N SER A 23 22.49 -9.83 -17.69
CA SER A 23 22.70 -8.58 -16.99
C SER A 23 22.24 -8.81 -15.57
N SER A 24 23.22 -8.97 -14.67
CA SER A 24 23.03 -8.81 -13.23
C SER A 24 22.52 -7.40 -12.94
N SER A 25 21.22 -7.19 -13.08
CA SER A 25 20.53 -6.04 -12.51
C SER A 25 19.94 -6.47 -11.18
N GLN A 26 20.77 -6.24 -10.18
CA GLN A 26 20.46 -6.11 -8.77
C GLN A 26 19.00 -5.74 -8.51
N ASN A 27 18.35 -6.59 -7.72
CA ASN A 27 17.08 -6.31 -7.05
C ASN A 27 17.12 -4.91 -6.46
N GLY A 28 16.39 -4.03 -7.12
CA GLY A 28 16.13 -2.67 -6.71
C GLY A 28 14.79 -2.30 -7.31
N THR A 29 13.75 -3.09 -7.01
CA THR A 29 12.38 -2.60 -7.04
C THR A 29 12.34 -1.50 -5.99
N ALA A 30 12.83 -0.32 -6.36
CA ALA A 30 12.42 0.91 -5.75
C ALA A 30 10.90 0.87 -5.93
N ASN A 31 10.21 0.52 -4.84
CA ASN A 31 8.86 0.95 -4.63
C ASN A 31 8.87 2.40 -5.09
N THR A 32 8.24 2.64 -6.24
CA THR A 32 7.70 3.94 -6.56
C THR A 32 6.76 4.17 -5.40
N SER A 33 7.29 4.76 -4.33
CA SER A 33 6.51 5.49 -3.36
C SER A 33 5.66 6.36 -4.25
N ALA A 34 4.38 5.99 -4.36
CA ALA A 34 3.36 6.90 -4.79
C ALA A 34 3.52 8.05 -3.80
N GLN A 35 4.35 9.01 -4.21
CA GLN A 35 4.46 10.30 -3.60
C GLN A 35 3.06 10.81 -3.78
N SER A 36 2.23 10.58 -2.76
CA SER A 36 0.99 11.30 -2.62
C SER A 36 1.41 12.74 -2.75
N ASP A 37 1.05 13.35 -3.87
CA ASP A 37 0.95 14.79 -4.00
C ASP A 37 -0.12 15.21 -2.99
N THR A 38 0.26 15.17 -1.71
CA THR A 38 -0.52 15.66 -0.62
C THR A 38 -0.44 17.16 -0.80
N ALA A 39 -1.38 17.69 -1.58
CA ALA A 39 -1.72 19.09 -1.56
C ALA A 39 -1.93 19.43 -0.09
N GLN A 40 -0.91 20.02 0.55
CA GLN A 40 -1.05 20.63 1.84
C GLN A 40 -2.13 21.69 1.65
N ILE A 41 -3.35 21.37 2.07
CA ILE A 41 -4.45 22.31 2.05
C ILE A 41 -4.00 23.44 2.96
N ALA A 42 -3.59 24.55 2.35
CA ALA A 42 -3.12 25.72 3.07
C ALA A 42 -4.22 26.13 4.05
N SER A 43 -3.91 26.01 5.35
CA SER A 43 -4.87 26.32 6.39
C SER A 43 -5.12 27.82 6.41
N PRO A 44 -6.38 28.29 6.55
CA PRO A 44 -6.65 29.70 6.74
C PRO A 44 -5.84 30.25 7.93
N PRO A 45 -5.32 31.48 7.85
CA PRO A 45 -4.52 32.06 8.93
C PRO A 45 -5.29 32.02 10.25
N GLY A 46 -4.64 31.52 11.31
CA GLY A 46 -5.22 31.41 12.66
C GLY A 46 -6.01 30.13 12.95
N VAL A 47 -6.22 29.25 11.97
CA VAL A 47 -6.89 27.96 12.18
C VAL A 47 -5.87 26.84 12.31
N GLN A 48 -5.79 26.22 13.49
CA GLN A 48 -5.05 24.97 13.68
C GLN A 48 -6.00 23.80 13.44
N TYR A 49 -5.56 22.81 12.66
CA TYR A 49 -6.30 21.57 12.44
C TYR A 49 -5.68 20.41 13.21
N GLN A 50 -6.48 19.37 13.41
CA GLN A 50 -6.03 18.06 13.84
C GLN A 50 -6.53 17.00 12.87
N TYR A 51 -5.77 15.93 12.77
CA TYR A 51 -5.96 14.85 11.82
C TYR A 51 -6.03 13.51 12.54
N ARG A 52 -6.81 12.57 12.02
CA ARG A 52 -6.76 11.18 12.47
C ARG A 52 -6.99 10.22 11.32
N ALA A 53 -6.37 9.04 11.42
CA ALA A 53 -6.62 7.96 10.48
C ALA A 53 -7.78 7.08 10.94
N VAL A 54 -8.59 6.66 9.97
CA VAL A 54 -9.80 5.90 10.18
C VAL A 54 -9.90 4.81 9.12
N CYS A 55 -10.06 3.56 9.55
CA CYS A 55 -10.30 2.42 8.68
C CYS A 55 -11.81 2.31 8.38
N LEU A 56 -12.14 2.26 7.09
CA LEU A 56 -13.49 2.22 6.57
C LEU A 56 -14.03 0.81 6.40
N ASP A 57 -13.17 -0.20 6.45
CA ASP A 57 -13.57 -1.60 6.33
C ASP A 57 -14.28 -2.08 7.61
N LYS A 58 -15.60 -1.90 7.63
CA LYS A 58 -16.45 -2.31 8.75
C LYS A 58 -16.50 -3.82 8.94
N GLU A 59 -16.45 -4.59 7.86
CA GLU A 59 -16.61 -6.05 7.91
C GLU A 59 -15.45 -6.68 8.69
N SER A 60 -14.24 -6.18 8.45
CA SER A 60 -13.03 -6.57 9.18
C SER A 60 -12.99 -6.14 10.64
N HIS A 61 -13.92 -5.25 11.07
CA HIS A 61 -13.96 -4.63 12.40
C HIS A 61 -15.29 -4.83 13.14
N GLY A 62 -16.06 -5.87 12.79
CA GLY A 62 -17.29 -6.22 13.52
C GLY A 62 -18.46 -5.25 13.26
N GLY A 63 -18.53 -4.70 12.05
CA GLY A 63 -19.61 -3.81 11.58
C GLY A 63 -19.37 -2.32 11.81
N ASN A 64 -18.25 -1.93 12.41
CA ASN A 64 -17.96 -0.54 12.76
C ASN A 64 -16.70 -0.01 12.08
N VAL A 65 -16.68 1.31 11.89
CA VAL A 65 -15.49 2.03 11.45
C VAL A 65 -14.46 2.00 12.58
N GLN A 66 -13.22 1.63 12.28
CA GLN A 66 -12.16 1.54 13.27
C GLN A 66 -11.29 2.80 13.25
N VAL A 67 -11.18 3.47 14.40
CA VAL A 67 -10.26 4.59 14.57
C VAL A 67 -8.85 4.05 14.77
N LEU A 68 -7.90 4.53 13.97
CA LEU A 68 -6.51 4.05 13.95
C LEU A 68 -5.58 4.96 14.76
N SER A 69 -5.97 6.22 14.96
CA SER A 69 -5.18 7.18 15.72
C SER A 69 -6.05 8.11 16.56
N LYS A 70 -5.47 8.64 17.64
CA LYS A 70 -5.98 9.88 18.26
C LYS A 70 -5.91 11.03 17.24
N TRP A 71 -6.51 12.17 17.60
CA TRP A 71 -6.30 13.42 16.88
C TRP A 71 -4.85 13.89 17.06
N LEU A 72 -4.17 14.15 15.95
CA LEU A 72 -2.78 14.56 15.86
C LEU A 72 -2.68 15.92 15.17
N ASP A 73 -1.72 16.74 15.57
CA ASP A 73 -1.50 18.05 14.96
C ASP A 73 -0.75 17.93 13.60
N GLU A 74 -0.08 16.80 13.37
CA GLU A 74 0.69 16.49 12.15
C GLU A 74 -0.09 15.49 11.28
N ARG A 75 -0.41 15.89 10.04
CA ARG A 75 -1.18 15.08 9.10
C ARG A 75 -0.41 13.84 8.67
N GLU A 76 0.89 13.99 8.45
CA GLU A 76 1.80 12.95 7.97
C GLU A 76 1.87 11.77 8.95
N LYS A 77 1.78 12.04 10.26
CA LYS A 77 1.71 10.99 11.29
C LYS A 77 0.41 10.20 11.24
N ALA A 78 -0.71 10.88 10.97
CA ALA A 78 -1.99 10.19 10.78
C ALA A 78 -1.95 9.34 9.50
N GLU A 79 -1.42 9.88 8.40
CA GLU A 79 -1.27 9.15 7.13
C GLU A 79 -0.39 7.91 7.27
N ALA A 80 0.74 8.00 7.97
CA ALA A 80 1.59 6.84 8.22
C ALA A 80 0.86 5.71 8.99
N LEU A 81 -0.03 6.05 9.92
CA LEU A 81 -0.85 5.07 10.65
C LEU A 81 -1.91 4.43 9.75
N GLY A 82 -2.52 5.23 8.87
CA GLY A 82 -3.46 4.75 7.85
C GLY A 82 -2.79 3.80 6.85
N GLN A 83 -1.67 4.22 6.27
CA GLN A 83 -0.86 3.42 5.34
C GLN A 83 -0.39 2.13 5.99
N TYR A 84 0.18 2.21 7.19
CA TYR A 84 0.57 1.01 7.93
C TYR A 84 -0.61 0.05 8.12
N HIS A 85 -1.80 0.55 8.43
CA HIS A 85 -2.98 -0.31 8.57
C HIS A 85 -3.47 -0.90 7.24
N GLY A 86 -3.46 -0.12 6.16
CA GLY A 86 -3.88 -0.58 4.83
C GLY A 86 -2.91 -1.60 4.22
N ASP A 87 -1.61 -1.38 4.41
CA ASP A 87 -0.54 -2.16 3.78
C ASP A 87 -0.14 -3.39 4.61
N PHE A 88 -0.27 -3.34 5.95
CA PHE A 88 0.16 -4.43 6.82
C PHE A 88 -0.83 -5.61 6.76
N LYS A 89 -0.31 -6.79 6.37
CA LYS A 89 -0.99 -8.10 6.20
C LYS A 89 -1.76 -8.33 4.89
N ASN A 90 -1.50 -7.62 3.79
CA ASN A 90 -2.21 -7.83 2.52
C ASN A 90 -3.74 -7.74 2.64
N LYS A 91 -4.25 -7.06 3.67
CA LYS A 91 -5.70 -6.94 3.86
C LYS A 91 -6.30 -5.84 3.00
N GLY A 92 -5.50 -4.86 2.58
CA GLY A 92 -5.95 -3.80 1.67
C GLY A 92 -7.12 -3.00 2.24
N HIS A 93 -7.18 -2.85 3.56
CA HIS A 93 -8.28 -2.12 4.19
C HIS A 93 -8.29 -0.68 3.67
N GLN A 94 -9.44 -0.24 3.21
CA GLN A 94 -9.64 1.15 2.85
C GLN A 94 -9.59 2.00 4.12
N TRP A 95 -8.86 3.11 4.06
CA TRP A 95 -8.73 4.06 5.15
C TRP A 95 -8.77 5.49 4.61
N GLN A 96 -9.03 6.44 5.50
CA GLN A 96 -9.04 7.87 5.17
C GLN A 96 -8.46 8.71 6.32
N ILE A 97 -8.17 9.97 6.01
CA ILE A 97 -7.86 11.00 7.01
C ILE A 97 -9.11 11.82 7.29
N GLU A 98 -9.50 11.86 8.55
CA GLU A 98 -10.44 12.88 9.03
C GLU A 98 -9.69 14.11 9.52
N GLN A 99 -10.30 15.28 9.33
CA GLN A 99 -9.77 16.58 9.73
C GLN A 99 -10.79 17.30 10.62
N ARG A 100 -10.32 17.96 11.67
CA ARG A 100 -11.14 18.87 12.49
C ARG A 100 -10.36 20.13 12.86
N VAL A 101 -11.07 21.21 13.17
CA VAL A 101 -10.46 22.36 13.83
C VAL A 101 -10.03 21.94 15.23
N LYS A 102 -8.79 22.26 15.60
CA LYS A 102 -8.27 22.04 16.95
C LYS A 102 -9.16 22.83 17.91
N PRO A 103 -9.78 22.18 18.91
CA PRO A 103 -10.54 22.90 19.90
C PRO A 103 -9.64 23.96 20.53
N ALA A 104 -10.09 25.22 20.57
CA ALA A 104 -9.50 26.17 21.49
C ALA A 104 -9.62 25.52 22.86
N ASN A 105 -8.51 25.36 23.60
CA ASN A 105 -8.53 24.79 24.94
C ASN A 105 -9.71 25.42 25.67
N ALA A 106 -10.79 24.66 25.89
CA ALA A 106 -11.88 25.10 26.73
C ALA A 106 -11.22 25.16 28.10
N GLY A 107 -10.84 26.38 28.50
CA GLY A 107 -10.13 26.63 29.74
C GLY A 107 -10.83 25.86 30.85
N GLN A 108 -10.10 24.92 31.44
CA GLN A 108 -10.36 24.51 32.81
C GLN A 108 -10.04 25.68 33.74
#